data_AF-A0A917QGD8-F1
#
_entry.id   AF-A0A917QGD8-F1
#
_cell.length_a   1.000
_cell.length_b   1.000
_cell.length_c   1.000
_cell.angle_alpha   90.00
_cell.angle_beta   90.00
_cell.angle_gamma   90.00
#
_symmetry.space_group_name_H-M   'P 1'
#
loop_
_entity.id
_entity.type
_entity.pdbx_description
1 polymer ?
#
loop_
_entity_poly.entity_id
_entity_poly.type
_entity_poly.pdbx_seq_one_letter_code
_entity_poly.pdbx_strand_id
1 'polypeptide(L)' 'MQTRQKARKLLDLARVMVKQARILRDDGFTARAREVARRAIAIDRLAWTMLRPEPAPVRIVASRRLH' A
#
# COMPACT_ATOMS: atom_id res chain seq x y z
N MET A 1 0.87 8.19 17.14
CA MET A 1 -0.42 7.57 16.76
C MET A 1 -1.01 8.05 15.43
N GLN A 2 -0.74 9.29 14.98
CA GLN A 2 -1.33 9.85 13.75
C GLN A 2 -0.98 9.08 12.44
N THR A 3 0.23 8.54 12.30
CA THR A 3 0.68 7.85 11.07
C THR A 3 -0.12 6.58 10.77
N ARG A 4 -0.39 5.75 11.80
CA ARG A 4 -1.23 4.54 11.65
C ARG A 4 -2.67 4.88 11.29
N GLN A 5 -3.23 5.91 11.91
CA GLN A 5 -4.58 6.37 11.60
C GLN A 5 -4.68 6.90 10.16
N LYS A 6 -3.68 7.68 9.71
CA LYS A 6 -3.59 8.17 8.33
C LYS A 6 -3.48 7.01 7.34
N ALA A 7 -2.62 6.03 7.60
CA ALA A 7 -2.50 4.84 6.77
C ALA A 7 -3.82 4.06 6.67
N ARG A 8 -4.56 3.92 7.77
CA ARG A 8 -5.88 3.27 7.75
C ARG A 8 -6.87 4.00 6.85
N LYS A 9 -6.94 5.34 6.95
CA LYS A 9 -7.78 6.17 6.07
C LYS A 9 -7.41 6.02 4.59
N LEU A 10 -6.12 5.89 4.28
CA LEU A 10 -5.64 5.66 2.92
C LEU A 10 -6.05 4.28 2.39
N LEU A 11 -5.99 3.23 3.21
CA LEU A 11 -6.49 1.90 2.84
C LEU A 11 -8.00 1.90 2.57
N ASP A 12 -8.77 2.61 3.40
CA ASP A 12 -10.22 2.72 3.21
C ASP A 12 -10.54 3.49 1.92
N LEU A 13 -9.81 4.58 1.64
CA LEU A 13 -9.91 5.33 0.38
C LEU A 13 -9.58 4.44 -0.83
N ALA A 14 -8.48 3.70 -0.80
CA ALA A 14 -8.09 2.79 -1.87
C ALA A 14 -9.19 1.76 -2.15
N ARG A 15 -9.83 1.22 -1.11
CA ARG A 15 -10.96 0.28 -1.23
C ARG A 15 -12.17 0.91 -1.92
N VAL A 16 -12.52 2.14 -1.56
CA VAL A 16 -13.62 2.87 -2.22
C VAL A 16 -13.29 3.12 -3.69
N MET A 17 -12.05 3.51 -4.01
CA MET A 17 -11.62 3.74 -5.39
C MET A 17 -11.65 2.47 -6.24
N VAL A 18 -11.31 1.30 -5.67
CA VAL A 18 -11.47 0.02 -6.39
C VAL A 18 -12.94 -0.26 -6.71
N LYS A 19 -13.87 0.02 -5.78
CA LYS A 19 -15.31 -0.11 -6.06
C LYS A 19 -15.75 0.84 -7.17
N GLN A 20 -15.29 2.09 -7.15
CA GLN A 20 -15.57 3.06 -8.20
C GLN A 20 -15.02 2.61 -9.55
N ALA A 21 -13.79 2.08 -9.61
CA ALA A 21 -13.21 1.56 -10.83
C ALA A 21 -14.01 0.38 -11.41
N ARG A 22 -14.59 -0.47 -10.55
CA ARG A 22 -15.49 -1.56 -10.99
C ARG A 22 -16.77 -1.01 -11.61
N ILE A 23 -17.44 -0.08 -10.94
CA ILE A 23 -18.64 0.59 -11.46
C ILE A 23 -18.34 1.22 -12.82
N LEU A 24 -17.27 2.01 -12.92
CA LEU A 24 -16.86 2.64 -14.19
C LEU A 24 -16.58 1.63 -15.30
N ARG A 25 -16.00 0.47 -14.98
CA ARG A 25 -15.76 -0.59 -15.96
C ARG A 25 -17.07 -1.21 -16.42
N ASP A 26 -17.97 -1.49 -15.47
CA ASP A 26 -19.25 -2.13 -15.73
C ASP A 26 -20.19 -1.20 -16.55
N ASP A 27 -20.03 0.12 -16.39
CA ASP A 27 -20.68 1.17 -17.21
C ASP A 27 -20.00 1.41 -18.58
N GLY A 28 -18.93 0.67 -18.91
CA GLY A 28 -18.21 0.79 -20.18
C GLY A 28 -17.10 1.84 -20.23
N PHE A 29 -16.90 2.65 -19.18
CA PHE A 29 -15.83 3.66 -19.07
C PHE A 29 -14.46 3.06 -18.74
N THR A 30 -13.98 2.13 -19.57
CA THR A 30 -12.77 1.32 -19.34
C THR A 30 -11.51 2.16 -19.11
N ALA A 31 -11.32 3.25 -19.86
CA ALA A 31 -10.16 4.13 -19.70
C ALA A 31 -10.14 4.80 -18.32
N ARG A 32 -11.29 5.32 -17.88
CA ARG A 32 -11.46 5.97 -16.57
C ARG A 32 -11.35 4.97 -15.43
N ALA A 33 -11.90 3.77 -15.60
CA ALA A 33 -11.73 2.67 -14.65
C ALA A 33 -10.25 2.33 -14.43
N ARG A 34 -9.45 2.23 -15.50
CA ARG A 34 -8.01 1.97 -15.41
C ARG A 34 -7.27 3.08 -14.67
N GLU A 35 -7.60 4.34 -14.94
CA GLU A 35 -7.00 5.49 -14.25
C GLU A 35 -7.29 5.45 -12.74
N VAL A 36 -8.55 5.23 -12.36
CA VAL A 36 -8.97 5.14 -10.96
C VAL A 36 -8.31 3.95 -10.27
N ALA A 37 -8.24 2.79 -10.92
CA ALA A 37 -7.57 1.61 -10.38
C ALA A 37 -6.07 1.84 -10.14
N ARG A 38 -5.37 2.52 -11.07
CA ARG A 38 -3.95 2.87 -10.88
C ARG A 38 -3.73 3.77 -9.67
N ARG A 39 -4.60 4.78 -9.48
CA ARG A 39 -4.54 5.65 -8.30
C ARG A 39 -4.81 4.89 -7.01
N ALA A 40 -5.78 3.98 -7.02
CA ALA A 40 -6.07 3.14 -5.86
C ALA A 40 -4.86 2.28 -5.44
N ILE A 41 -4.17 1.68 -6.41
CA ILE A 41 -2.95 0.88 -6.17
C ILE A 41 -1.83 1.75 -5.57
N ALA A 42 -1.63 2.97 -6.10
CA ALA A 42 -0.60 3.88 -5.58
C ALA A 42 -0.87 4.26 -4.11
N ILE A 43 -2.14 4.53 -3.77
CA ILE A 43 -2.57 4.88 -2.42
C ILE A 43 -2.44 3.68 -1.47
N ASP A 44 -2.83 2.49 -1.89
CA ASP A 44 -2.68 1.27 -1.11
C ASP A 44 -1.21 1.00 -0.77
N ARG A 45 -0.31 1.09 -1.76
CA ARG A 45 1.14 0.97 -1.54
C ARG A 45 1.66 2.01 -0.55
N LEU A 46 1.27 3.27 -0.69
CA LEU A 46 1.66 4.32 0.23
C LEU A 46 1.18 4.04 1.67
N ALA A 47 -0.02 3.50 1.83
CA ALA A 47 -0.53 3.14 3.14
C ALA A 47 0.28 2.00 3.77
N TRP A 48 0.66 0.98 2.99
CA TRP A 48 1.50 -0.10 3.47
C TRP A 48 2.92 0.33 3.81
N THR A 49 3.51 1.27 3.06
CA THR A 49 4.83 1.82 3.42
C THR A 49 4.77 2.60 4.74
N MET A 50 3.67 3.33 5.00
CA MET A 50 3.44 4.01 6.28
C MET A 50 3.24 3.06 7.47
N LEU A 51 2.79 1.84 7.23
CA LEU A 51 2.61 0.81 8.26
C LEU A 51 3.83 -0.07 8.47
N ARG A 52 4.79 -0.07 7.53
CA ARG A 52 5.96 -0.92 7.59
C ARG A 52 6.82 -0.52 8.80
N PRO A 53 7.09 -1.43 9.75
CA PRO A 53 8.07 -1.15 10.78
C PRO A 53 9.44 -0.97 10.12
N GLU A 54 10.24 -0.06 10.68
CA GLU A 54 11.61 0.17 10.23
C GLU A 54 12.37 -1.16 10.33
N PRO A 55 13.09 -1.60 9.27
CA PRO A 55 13.84 -2.84 9.33
C PRO A 55 14.89 -2.73 10.43
N ALA A 56 14.77 -3.56 11.47
CA ALA A 56 15.75 -3.59 12.54
C ALA A 56 17.10 -4.09 11.98
N PRO A 57 18.22 -3.39 12.24
CA PRO A 57 19.52 -3.85 11.80
C PRO A 57 19.87 -5.15 12.53
N VAL A 58 19.86 -6.26 11.81
CA VAL A 58 20.39 -7.54 12.31
C VAL A 58 21.91 -7.49 12.25
N ARG A 59 22.55 -7.42 13.42
CA ARG A 59 24.00 -7.64 13.52
C ARG A 59 24.30 -9.11 13.23
N ILE A 60 24.83 -9.38 12.04
CA ILE A 60 25.45 -10.67 11.74
C ILE A 60 26.76 -10.71 12.55
N VAL A 61 26.72 -11.35 13.72
CA VAL A 61 27.94 -11.62 14.48
C VAL A 61 28.61 -12.81 13.78
N ALA A 62 29.65 -12.53 12.99
CA ALA A 62 30.49 -13.57 12.42
C ALA A 62 31.03 -14.44 13.56
N SER A 63 30.56 -15.69 13.62
CA SER A 63 31.04 -16.67 14.57
C SER A 63 32.54 -16.86 14.34
N ARG A 64 33.34 -16.37 15.29
CA ARG A 64 34.79 -16.48 15.31
C ARG A 64 35.18 -17.95 15.10
N ARG A 65 35.77 -18.29 13.94
CA ARG A 65 36.44 -19.59 13.77
C ARG A 65 37.58 -19.64 14.78
N LEU A 66 37.47 -20.56 15.73
CA LEU A 66 38.55 -20.98 16.60
C LEU A 66 39.56 -21.71 15.72
N HIS A 67 40.79 -21.19 15.67
CA HIS A 67 41.98 -21.88 15.20
C HIS A 67 43.02 -21.76 16.30
#